data_AF-A0A7V8D032-F1
#
_entry.id   AF-A0A7V8D032-F1
#
_cell.length_a   1.000
_cell.length_b   1.000
_cell.length_c   1.000
_cell.angle_alpha   90.00
_cell.angle_beta   90.00
_cell.angle_gamma   90.00
#
_symmetry.space_group_name_H-M   'P 1'
#
loop_
_entity.id
_entity.type
_entity.pdbx_description
1 polymer ?
#
loop_
_entity_poly.entity_id
_entity_poly.type
_entity_poly.pdbx_seq_one_letter_code
_entity_poly.pdbx_strand_id
1 'polypeptide(L)'
;MPLWLGVAPFGAIYAVSALSAGLDPLQTLFMSLFVFAGASQVTAAGLFASAATPWTIVLTTAIINARHLLLAASLAPLVRERPAAEKAMLGAQLTDESYAVGMRRWLAGKGSAAYQFGSNISLYTIWQISTAAGLLIGSRIPDPASYGLDLVFPLTFIGLLVPLLKSRASLAVAVLAGLLTLAGALLLPGRWYILIAGVAASGAGAWLTRAEYAHTGGEEEPR
;
A
#
# COMPACT_ATOMS: atom_id res chain seq x y z
N MET A 1 -11.33 6.76 11.88
CA MET A 1 -11.40 6.11 13.21
C MET A 1 -11.38 4.58 13.14
N PRO A 2 -12.19 3.85 12.33
CA PRO A 2 -12.15 2.38 12.32
C PRO A 2 -10.80 1.78 11.87
N LEU A 3 -10.06 2.46 10.98
CA LEU A 3 -8.79 1.94 10.46
C LEU A 3 -7.61 2.04 11.43
N TRP A 4 -7.69 2.87 12.47
CA TRP A 4 -6.55 3.12 13.36
C TRP A 4 -6.11 1.86 14.09
N LEU A 5 -7.06 1.04 14.53
CA LEU A 5 -6.78 -0.23 15.18
C LEU A 5 -6.08 -1.22 14.24
N GLY A 6 -6.38 -1.15 12.95
CA GLY A 6 -5.70 -1.94 11.94
C GLY A 6 -4.29 -1.42 11.65
N VAL A 7 -4.13 -0.09 11.49
CA VAL A 7 -2.88 0.51 10.98
C VAL A 7 -1.84 0.78 12.07
N ALA A 8 -2.26 1.09 13.30
CA ALA A 8 -1.35 1.44 14.38
C ALA A 8 -0.29 0.35 14.68
N PRO A 9 -0.64 -0.95 14.75
CA PRO A 9 0.36 -2.00 14.93
C PRO A 9 1.46 -1.97 13.87
N PHE A 10 1.17 -1.62 12.61
CA PHE A 10 2.15 -1.62 11.53
C PHE A 10 3.21 -0.54 11.69
N GLY A 11 2.81 0.66 12.11
CA GLY A 11 3.77 1.74 12.38
C GLY A 11 4.76 1.35 13.50
N ALA A 12 4.24 0.70 14.55
CA ALA A 12 5.09 0.20 15.64
C ALA A 12 6.01 -0.93 15.18
N ILE A 13 5.49 -1.92 14.44
CA ILE A 13 6.26 -3.05 13.90
C ILE A 13 7.35 -2.57 12.95
N TYR A 14 7.05 -1.59 12.10
CA TYR A 14 8.04 -0.95 11.26
C TYR A 14 9.20 -0.40 12.11
N ALA A 15 8.89 0.41 13.13
CA ALA A 15 9.92 1.04 13.95
C ALA A 15 10.82 -0.01 14.63
N VAL A 16 10.21 -1.07 15.18
CA VAL A 16 10.93 -2.19 15.79
C VAL A 16 11.82 -2.89 14.76
N SER A 17 11.29 -3.16 13.56
CA SER A 17 12.04 -3.81 12.47
C SER A 17 13.21 -2.97 11.98
N ALA A 18 13.04 -1.65 11.90
CA ALA A 18 14.09 -0.72 11.50
C ALA A 18 15.24 -0.69 12.52
N LEU A 19 14.92 -0.65 13.82
CA LEU A 19 15.93 -0.74 14.88
C LEU A 19 16.68 -2.07 14.83
N SER A 20 15.97 -3.20 14.65
CA SER A 20 16.61 -4.52 14.48
C SER A 20 17.47 -4.63 13.24
N ALA A 21 17.13 -3.89 12.18
CA ALA A 21 17.94 -3.78 10.97
C ALA A 21 19.21 -2.93 11.14
N GLY A 22 19.39 -2.27 12.29
CA GLY A 22 20.53 -1.42 12.58
C GLY A 22 20.35 0.05 12.19
N LEU A 23 19.13 0.48 11.81
CA LEU A 23 18.86 1.91 11.67
C LEU A 23 18.84 2.56 13.06
N ASP A 24 19.38 3.77 13.14
CA ASP A 24 19.24 4.57 14.35
C ASP A 24 17.80 5.13 14.50
N PRO A 25 17.41 5.61 15.69
CA PRO A 25 16.07 6.15 15.90
C PRO A 25 15.71 7.34 15.00
N LEU A 26 16.69 8.17 14.64
CA LEU A 26 16.48 9.36 13.81
C LEU A 26 16.27 8.98 12.35
N GLN A 27 17.07 8.04 11.82
CA GLN A 27 16.86 7.43 10.50
C GLN A 27 15.48 6.80 10.40
N THR A 28 15.07 6.07 11.43
CA THR A 28 13.76 5.42 11.52
C THR A 28 12.62 6.45 11.49
N LEU A 29 12.74 7.55 12.24
CA LEU A 29 11.77 8.65 12.22
C LEU A 29 11.71 9.36 10.86
N PHE A 30 12.85 9.70 10.28
CA PHE A 30 12.87 10.40 8.99
C PHE A 30 12.28 9.55 7.88
N MET A 31 12.57 8.24 7.86
CA MET A 31 11.95 7.34 6.90
C MET A 31 10.43 7.24 7.13
N SER A 32 9.94 7.31 8.38
CA SER A 32 8.51 7.41 8.68
C SER A 32 7.85 8.69 8.18
N LEU A 33 8.51 9.83 8.36
CA LEU A 33 7.98 11.14 8.00
C LEU A 33 7.94 11.34 6.48
N PHE A 34 9.00 10.93 5.78
CA PHE A 34 9.16 11.25 4.36
C PHE A 34 8.72 10.13 3.42
N VAL A 35 8.92 8.86 3.79
CA VAL A 35 8.54 7.74 2.91
C VAL A 35 7.09 7.34 3.14
N PHE A 36 6.64 7.29 4.41
CA PHE A 36 5.26 7.00 4.79
C PHE A 36 4.60 5.89 3.95
N ALA A 37 5.27 4.73 3.89
CA ALA A 37 4.82 3.60 3.08
C ALA A 37 5.31 2.28 3.69
N GLY A 38 4.47 1.63 4.49
CA GLY A 38 4.88 0.51 5.36
C GLY A 38 5.64 -0.61 4.65
N ALA A 39 5.15 -1.08 3.50
CA ALA A 39 5.82 -2.14 2.73
C ALA A 39 7.23 -1.73 2.26
N SER A 40 7.38 -0.49 1.80
CA SER A 40 8.67 0.07 1.37
C SER A 40 9.60 0.29 2.56
N GLN A 41 9.08 0.74 3.70
CA GLN A 41 9.87 0.98 4.91
C GLN A 41 10.44 -0.31 5.52
N VAL A 42 9.64 -1.37 5.60
CA VAL A 42 10.12 -2.69 6.06
C VAL A 42 11.10 -3.29 5.05
N THR A 43 10.86 -3.15 3.75
CA THR A 43 11.80 -3.61 2.72
C THR A 43 13.12 -2.83 2.80
N ALA A 44 13.07 -1.52 3.01
CA ALA A 44 14.24 -0.68 3.16
C ALA A 44 15.06 -1.08 4.39
N ALA A 45 14.40 -1.35 5.53
CA ALA A 45 15.06 -1.89 6.72
C ALA A 45 15.77 -3.22 6.41
N GLY A 46 15.10 -4.17 5.76
CA GLY A 46 15.73 -5.45 5.38
C GLY A 46 16.94 -5.30 4.45
N LEU A 47 16.85 -4.41 3.45
CA LEU A 47 17.97 -4.10 2.56
C LEU A 47 19.11 -3.38 3.27
N PHE A 48 18.80 -2.52 4.23
CA PHE A 48 19.80 -1.87 5.06
C PHE A 48 20.55 -2.90 5.93
N ALA A 49 19.82 -3.83 6.55
CA ALA A 49 20.41 -4.92 7.33
C ALA A 49 21.33 -5.83 6.49
N SER A 50 21.00 -6.03 5.21
CA SER A 50 21.85 -6.79 4.27
C SER A 50 22.99 -5.97 3.66
N ALA A 51 23.28 -4.76 4.19
CA ALA A 51 24.29 -3.83 3.69
C ALA A 51 24.13 -3.51 2.18
N ALA A 52 22.89 -3.44 1.69
CA ALA A 52 22.64 -3.03 0.31
C ALA A 52 23.07 -1.58 0.10
N THR A 53 23.46 -1.24 -1.15
CA THR A 53 23.82 0.14 -1.47
C THR A 53 22.63 1.09 -1.28
N PRO A 54 22.85 2.36 -0.89
CA PRO A 54 21.77 3.35 -0.77
C PRO A 54 20.91 3.46 -2.04
N TRP A 55 21.54 3.36 -3.22
CA TRP A 55 20.83 3.36 -4.50
C TRP A 55 19.90 2.16 -4.67
N THR A 56 20.32 0.97 -4.26
CA THR A 56 19.46 -0.23 -4.29
C THR A 56 18.22 -0.03 -3.42
N ILE A 57 18.37 0.55 -2.23
CA ILE A 57 17.26 0.84 -1.32
C ILE A 57 16.28 1.84 -1.97
N VAL A 58 16.79 2.96 -2.47
CA VAL A 58 15.98 4.01 -3.12
C VAL A 58 15.25 3.47 -4.35
N LEU A 59 15.94 2.76 -5.26
CA LEU A 59 15.32 2.20 -6.45
C LEU A 59 14.28 1.13 -6.12
N THR A 60 14.57 0.27 -5.15
CA THR A 60 13.64 -0.78 -4.74
C THR A 60 12.38 -0.19 -4.12
N THR A 61 12.52 0.77 -3.21
CA THR A 61 11.38 1.45 -2.58
C THR A 61 10.58 2.28 -3.57
N ALA A 62 11.23 2.95 -4.52
CA ALA A 62 10.56 3.65 -5.61
C ALA A 62 9.72 2.70 -6.48
N ILE A 63 10.27 1.54 -6.86
CA ILE A 63 9.56 0.52 -7.64
C ILE A 63 8.36 -0.03 -6.86
N ILE A 64 8.51 -0.32 -5.57
CA ILE A 64 7.38 -0.78 -4.73
C ILE A 64 6.31 0.32 -4.65
N ASN A 65 6.71 1.57 -4.44
CA ASN A 65 5.80 2.69 -4.30
C ASN A 65 5.14 3.13 -5.60
N ALA A 66 5.67 2.75 -6.77
CA ALA A 66 5.05 3.06 -8.05
C ALA A 66 3.64 2.45 -8.19
N ARG A 67 3.25 1.49 -7.34
CA ARG A 67 1.85 1.05 -7.21
C ARG A 67 0.90 2.20 -6.83
N HIS A 68 1.34 3.16 -6.03
CA HIS A 68 0.53 4.32 -5.65
C HIS A 68 0.22 5.21 -6.86
N LEU A 69 1.02 5.15 -7.94
CA LEU A 69 0.69 5.84 -9.19
C LEU A 69 -0.54 5.22 -9.86
N LEU A 70 -0.68 3.88 -9.81
CA LEU A 70 -1.86 3.18 -10.32
C LEU A 70 -3.10 3.54 -9.49
N LEU A 71 -2.97 3.58 -8.16
CA LEU A 71 -4.04 4.01 -7.26
C LEU A 71 -4.44 5.46 -7.53
N ALA A 72 -3.46 6.36 -7.64
CA ALA A 72 -3.69 7.76 -7.97
C ALA A 72 -4.35 7.94 -9.35
N ALA A 73 -3.94 7.17 -10.35
CA ALA A 73 -4.54 7.18 -11.69
C ALA A 73 -6.02 6.79 -11.65
N SER A 74 -6.40 5.81 -10.82
CA SER A 74 -7.81 5.42 -10.64
C SER A 74 -8.64 6.45 -9.87
N LEU A 75 -8.02 7.22 -8.96
CA LEU A 75 -8.68 8.34 -8.27
C LEU A 75 -8.77 9.61 -9.13
N ALA A 76 -7.85 9.82 -10.07
CA ALA A 76 -7.73 11.07 -10.82
C ALA A 76 -9.04 11.52 -11.52
N PRO A 77 -9.85 10.66 -12.14
CA PRO A 77 -11.14 11.05 -12.72
C PRO A 77 -12.13 11.59 -11.68
N LEU A 78 -12.11 11.03 -10.46
CA LEU A 78 -13.05 11.35 -9.38
C LEU A 78 -12.78 12.71 -8.72
N VAL A 79 -11.59 13.28 -8.95
CA VAL A 79 -11.17 14.59 -8.44
C VAL A 79 -10.72 15.53 -9.56
N ARG A 80 -11.14 15.27 -10.80
CA ARG A 80 -10.66 15.98 -12.01
C ARG A 80 -10.82 17.49 -11.91
N GLU A 81 -11.94 17.94 -11.35
CA GLU A 81 -12.31 19.35 -11.19
C GLU A 81 -11.48 20.09 -10.13
N ARG A 82 -10.66 19.39 -9.35
CA ARG A 82 -9.85 19.99 -8.28
C ARG A 82 -8.58 20.65 -8.81
N PRO A 83 -8.09 21.71 -8.15
CA PRO A 83 -6.82 22.35 -8.48
C PRO A 83 -5.65 21.35 -8.49
N ALA A 84 -4.63 21.62 -9.30
CA ALA A 84 -3.46 20.74 -9.43
C ALA A 84 -2.76 20.50 -8.08
N ALA A 85 -2.67 21.53 -7.23
CA ALA A 85 -2.07 21.42 -5.89
C ALA A 85 -2.85 20.47 -4.96
N GLU A 86 -4.20 20.53 -4.99
CA GLU A 86 -5.04 19.62 -4.18
C GLU A 86 -4.89 18.18 -4.67
N LYS A 87 -4.86 17.96 -5.99
CA LYS A 87 -4.62 16.63 -6.59
C LYS A 87 -3.24 16.09 -6.21
N ALA A 88 -2.21 16.92 -6.26
CA ALA A 88 -0.86 16.54 -5.85
C ALA A 88 -0.80 16.16 -4.37
N MET A 89 -1.46 16.91 -3.50
CA MET A 89 -1.50 16.62 -2.06
C MET A 89 -2.29 15.34 -1.74
N LEU A 90 -3.42 15.12 -2.41
CA LEU A 90 -4.20 13.89 -2.29
C LEU A 90 -3.41 12.65 -2.73
N GLY A 91 -2.62 12.78 -3.81
CA GLY A 91 -1.75 11.72 -4.31
C GLY A 91 -0.51 11.47 -3.46
N ALA A 92 0.14 12.53 -2.96
CA ALA A 92 1.38 12.43 -2.21
C ALA A 92 1.22 11.72 -0.85
N GLN A 93 0.05 11.80 -0.24
CA GLN A 93 -0.27 11.16 1.05
C GLN A 93 -1.17 9.92 0.88
N LEU A 94 -1.29 9.41 -0.35
CA LEU A 94 -2.13 8.26 -0.65
C LEU A 94 -1.47 6.97 -0.14
N THR A 95 -2.20 6.19 0.64
CA THR A 95 -1.80 4.84 1.05
C THR A 95 -2.82 3.82 0.56
N ASP A 96 -2.51 2.53 0.64
CA ASP A 96 -3.45 1.47 0.27
C ASP A 96 -4.73 1.55 1.12
N GLU A 97 -4.61 1.84 2.41
CA GLU A 97 -5.73 1.94 3.35
C GLU A 97 -6.55 3.20 3.10
N SER A 98 -5.87 4.34 2.85
CA SER A 98 -6.55 5.61 2.56
C SER A 98 -7.28 5.55 1.23
N TYR A 99 -6.70 4.89 0.23
CA TYR A 99 -7.32 4.59 -1.05
C TYR A 99 -8.55 3.69 -0.87
N ALA A 100 -8.42 2.58 -0.13
CA ALA A 100 -9.49 1.61 0.04
C ALA A 100 -10.75 2.23 0.67
N VAL A 101 -10.60 3.05 1.73
CA VAL A 101 -11.76 3.69 2.37
C VAL A 101 -12.35 4.82 1.55
N GLY A 102 -11.51 5.59 0.87
CA GLY A 102 -11.95 6.63 -0.04
C GLY A 102 -12.75 6.05 -1.20
N MET A 103 -12.14 5.14 -1.95
CA MET A 103 -12.75 4.50 -3.11
C MET A 103 -14.06 3.82 -2.75
N ARG A 104 -14.13 3.11 -1.62
CA ARG A 104 -15.39 2.53 -1.13
C ARG A 104 -16.50 3.56 -0.96
N ARG A 105 -16.20 4.79 -0.54
CA ARG A 105 -17.19 5.86 -0.44
C ARG A 105 -17.58 6.43 -1.78
N TRP A 106 -16.63 6.60 -2.71
CA TRP A 106 -16.94 7.01 -4.08
C TRP A 106 -17.87 6.02 -4.76
N LEU A 107 -17.59 4.72 -4.66
CA LEU A 107 -18.45 3.66 -5.18
C LEU A 107 -19.84 3.62 -4.53
N ALA A 108 -19.98 4.17 -3.32
CA ALA A 108 -21.26 4.28 -2.62
C ALA A 108 -21.97 5.64 -2.84
N GLY A 109 -21.50 6.46 -3.79
CA GLY A 109 -22.06 7.80 -4.07
C GLY A 109 -21.83 8.84 -2.97
N LYS A 110 -20.93 8.57 -2.02
CA LYS A 110 -20.68 9.41 -0.82
C LYS A 110 -19.22 9.84 -0.69
N GLY A 111 -18.47 9.76 -1.79
CA GLY A 111 -17.05 10.12 -1.88
C GLY A 111 -16.85 11.63 -1.99
N SER A 112 -15.76 12.14 -1.43
CA SER A 112 -15.36 13.53 -1.60
C SER A 112 -13.86 13.69 -1.41
N ALA A 113 -13.27 14.69 -2.08
CA ALA A 113 -11.86 15.04 -1.92
C ALA A 113 -11.52 15.38 -0.45
N ALA A 114 -12.44 16.07 0.24
CA ALA A 114 -12.28 16.41 1.66
C ALA A 114 -12.23 15.15 2.56
N TYR A 115 -13.07 14.15 2.28
CA TYR A 115 -13.01 12.88 3.00
C TYR A 115 -11.70 12.14 2.76
N GLN A 116 -11.22 12.11 1.51
CA GLN A 116 -9.95 11.49 1.18
C GLN A 116 -8.79 12.19 1.88
N PHE A 117 -8.76 13.52 1.85
CA PHE A 117 -7.75 14.31 2.55
C PHE A 117 -7.77 14.05 4.06
N GLY A 118 -8.96 14.06 4.67
CA GLY A 118 -9.12 13.72 6.09
C GLY A 118 -8.65 12.29 6.41
N SER A 119 -8.88 11.34 5.50
CA SER A 119 -8.42 9.95 5.65
C SER A 119 -6.89 9.86 5.57
N ASN A 120 -6.27 10.53 4.60
CA ASN A 120 -4.81 10.62 4.44
C ASN A 120 -4.14 11.18 5.70
N ILE A 121 -4.58 12.36 6.16
CA ILE A 121 -4.02 13.02 7.35
C ILE A 121 -4.26 12.19 8.61
N SER A 122 -5.46 11.61 8.75
CA SER A 122 -5.78 10.76 9.90
C SER A 122 -4.87 9.54 9.98
N LEU A 123 -4.58 8.90 8.85
CA LEU A 123 -3.67 7.74 8.78
C LEU A 123 -2.21 8.14 8.97
N TYR A 124 -1.79 9.27 8.40
CA TYR A 124 -0.45 9.80 8.62
C TYR A 124 -0.19 10.04 10.11
N THR A 125 -1.10 10.73 10.80
CA THR A 125 -0.96 11.04 12.23
C THR A 125 -0.84 9.78 13.08
N ILE A 126 -1.74 8.81 12.91
CA ILE A 126 -1.67 7.57 13.71
C ILE A 126 -0.40 6.76 13.38
N TRP A 127 0.06 6.78 12.13
CA TRP A 127 1.32 6.14 11.74
C TRP A 127 2.53 6.74 12.44
N GLN A 128 2.63 8.08 12.49
CA GLN A 128 3.73 8.75 13.18
C GLN A 128 3.70 8.48 14.68
N ILE A 129 2.52 8.54 15.30
CA ILE A 129 2.34 8.20 16.73
C ILE A 129 2.77 6.75 17.00
N SER A 130 2.35 5.83 16.14
CA SER A 130 2.65 4.42 16.31
C SER A 130 4.13 4.10 16.09
N THR A 131 4.77 4.78 15.13
CA THR A 131 6.22 4.69 14.91
C THR A 131 6.97 5.19 16.15
N ALA A 132 6.60 6.34 16.70
CA ALA A 132 7.20 6.86 17.92
C ALA A 132 7.01 5.91 19.11
N ALA A 133 5.82 5.34 19.28
CA ALA A 133 5.56 4.32 20.29
C ALA A 133 6.42 3.06 20.04
N GLY A 134 6.56 2.62 18.80
CA GLY A 134 7.41 1.49 18.40
C GLY A 134 8.89 1.72 18.68
N LEU A 135 9.40 2.95 18.56
CA LEU A 135 10.77 3.29 18.96
C LEU A 135 10.98 3.15 20.48
N LEU A 136 10.00 3.60 21.27
CA LEU A 136 10.05 3.49 22.73
C LEU A 136 9.98 2.03 23.20
N ILE A 137 9.15 1.22 22.56
CA ILE A 137 8.95 -0.19 22.91
C ILE A 137 10.06 -1.07 22.34
N GLY A 138 10.52 -0.81 21.11
CA GLY A 138 11.50 -1.61 20.39
C GLY A 138 12.85 -1.69 21.08
N SER A 139 13.26 -0.62 21.77
CA SER A 139 14.47 -0.62 22.63
C SER A 139 14.40 -1.63 23.79
N ARG A 140 13.22 -2.18 24.10
CA ARG A 140 12.97 -3.13 25.19
C ARG A 140 12.65 -4.55 24.71
N ILE A 141 12.55 -4.79 23.41
CA ILE A 141 12.26 -6.12 22.84
C ILE A 141 13.60 -6.78 22.46
N PRO A 142 14.05 -7.85 23.16
CA PRO A 142 15.38 -8.43 22.95
C PRO A 142 15.57 -9.12 21.58
N ASP A 143 14.50 -9.68 21.01
CA ASP A 143 14.52 -10.30 19.68
C ASP A 143 13.15 -10.18 18.98
N PRO A 144 12.91 -9.11 18.20
CA PRO A 144 11.65 -8.93 17.50
C PRO A 144 11.34 -9.97 16.42
N ALA A 145 12.36 -10.60 15.83
CA ALA A 145 12.18 -11.61 14.79
C ALA A 145 11.53 -12.88 15.35
N SER A 146 11.83 -13.22 16.61
CA SER A 146 11.21 -14.36 17.30
C SER A 146 9.69 -14.28 17.45
N TYR A 147 9.10 -13.09 17.32
CA TYR A 147 7.66 -12.85 17.45
C TYR A 147 6.89 -12.94 16.12
N GLY A 148 7.54 -13.32 15.01
CA GLY A 148 6.89 -13.45 13.70
C GLY A 148 6.45 -12.11 13.09
N LEU A 149 7.13 -11.02 13.44
CA LEU A 149 6.81 -9.67 12.95
C LEU A 149 6.97 -9.52 11.43
N ASP A 150 7.80 -10.36 10.82
CA ASP A 150 8.02 -10.50 9.39
C ASP A 150 6.76 -11.00 8.63
N LEU A 151 5.88 -11.75 9.30
CA LEU A 151 4.62 -12.25 8.72
C LEU A 151 3.45 -11.25 8.81
N VAL A 152 3.57 -10.21 9.65
CA VAL A 152 2.43 -9.31 9.93
C VAL A 152 2.00 -8.52 8.69
N PHE A 153 2.95 -7.98 7.92
CA PHE A 153 2.64 -7.24 6.70
C PHE A 153 1.99 -8.13 5.62
N PRO A 154 2.56 -9.29 5.24
CA PRO A 154 1.91 -10.22 4.31
C PRO A 154 0.50 -10.63 4.73
N LEU A 155 0.30 -11.02 6.00
CA LEU A 155 -1.01 -11.44 6.51
C LEU A 155 -2.03 -10.30 6.47
N THR A 156 -1.59 -9.07 6.74
CA THR A 156 -2.43 -7.89 6.65
C THR A 156 -2.90 -7.63 5.24
N PHE A 157 -2.01 -7.67 4.25
CA PHE A 157 -2.40 -7.49 2.85
C PHE A 157 -3.37 -8.58 2.40
N ILE A 158 -3.20 -9.82 2.86
CA ILE A 158 -4.18 -10.89 2.63
C ILE A 158 -5.53 -10.53 3.28
N GLY A 159 -5.51 -10.08 4.54
CA GLY A 159 -6.71 -9.64 5.25
C GLY A 159 -7.44 -8.47 4.59
N LEU A 160 -6.72 -7.55 3.94
CA LEU A 160 -7.28 -6.46 3.14
C LEU A 160 -7.78 -6.94 1.77
N LEU A 161 -7.10 -7.89 1.16
CA LEU A 161 -7.42 -8.44 -0.16
C LEU A 161 -8.69 -9.31 -0.13
N VAL A 162 -8.80 -10.22 0.86
CA VAL A 162 -9.87 -11.23 0.92
C VAL A 162 -11.27 -10.60 0.83
N PRO A 163 -11.62 -9.52 1.55
CA PRO A 163 -12.92 -8.86 1.42
C PRO A 163 -13.21 -8.24 0.04
N LEU A 164 -12.18 -8.02 -0.79
CA LEU A 164 -12.28 -7.50 -2.15
C LEU A 164 -12.52 -8.60 -3.20
N LEU A 165 -12.30 -9.88 -2.85
CA LEU A 165 -12.48 -11.04 -3.73
C LEU A 165 -13.95 -11.45 -3.83
N LYS A 166 -14.80 -10.55 -4.30
CA LYS A 166 -16.26 -10.73 -4.39
C LYS A 166 -16.77 -11.35 -5.69
N SER A 167 -15.94 -11.42 -6.74
CA SER A 167 -16.34 -11.95 -8.04
C SER A 167 -15.29 -12.91 -8.61
N ARG A 168 -15.69 -13.71 -9.60
CA ARG A 168 -14.76 -14.57 -10.35
C ARG A 168 -13.69 -13.74 -11.04
N ALA A 169 -14.05 -12.59 -11.58
CA ALA A 169 -13.11 -11.65 -12.17
C ALA A 169 -12.08 -11.13 -11.14
N SER A 170 -12.50 -10.69 -9.95
CA SER A 170 -11.56 -10.19 -8.95
C SER A 170 -10.65 -11.29 -8.38
N LEU A 171 -11.16 -12.52 -8.23
CA LEU A 171 -10.35 -13.68 -7.88
C LEU A 171 -9.33 -14.02 -8.98
N ALA A 172 -9.75 -14.06 -10.24
CA ALA A 172 -8.86 -14.35 -11.37
C ALA A 172 -7.73 -13.31 -11.48
N VAL A 173 -8.05 -12.03 -11.32
CA VAL A 173 -7.06 -10.93 -11.29
C VAL A 173 -6.08 -11.10 -10.13
N ALA A 174 -6.56 -11.43 -8.92
CA ALA A 174 -5.70 -11.63 -7.77
C ALA A 174 -4.75 -12.82 -7.94
N VAL A 175 -5.25 -13.95 -8.45
CA VAL A 175 -4.44 -15.14 -8.74
C VAL A 175 -3.41 -14.83 -9.82
N LEU A 176 -3.81 -14.17 -10.92
CA LEU A 176 -2.90 -13.79 -11.99
C LEU A 176 -1.80 -12.85 -11.49
N ALA A 177 -2.14 -11.82 -10.71
CA ALA A 177 -1.17 -10.92 -10.10
C ALA A 177 -0.18 -11.68 -9.21
N GLY A 178 -0.67 -12.61 -8.38
CA GLY A 178 0.15 -13.45 -7.51
C GLY A 178 1.11 -14.34 -8.30
N LEU A 179 0.62 -15.03 -9.33
CA LEU A 179 1.44 -15.90 -10.19
C LEU A 179 2.50 -15.12 -10.97
N LEU A 180 2.15 -13.97 -11.55
CA LEU A 180 3.10 -13.13 -12.26
C LEU A 180 4.17 -12.57 -11.33
N THR A 181 3.78 -12.18 -10.11
CA THR A 181 4.72 -11.69 -9.10
C THR A 181 5.66 -12.80 -8.65
N LEU A 182 5.15 -14.02 -8.43
CA LEU A 182 5.96 -15.18 -8.04
C LEU A 182 6.93 -15.59 -9.14
N ALA A 183 6.45 -15.72 -10.38
CA ALA A 183 7.29 -16.03 -11.53
C ALA A 183 8.36 -14.95 -11.73
N GLY A 184 7.99 -13.68 -11.63
CA GLY A 184 8.94 -12.57 -11.72
C GLY A 184 9.99 -12.60 -10.61
N ALA A 185 9.60 -12.88 -9.37
CA ALA A 185 10.54 -12.99 -8.26
C ALA A 185 11.55 -14.14 -8.43
N LEU A 186 11.19 -15.22 -9.12
CA LEU A 186 12.07 -16.37 -9.37
C LEU A 186 12.96 -16.19 -10.61
N LEU A 187 12.48 -15.46 -11.62
CA LEU A 187 13.09 -15.42 -12.95
C LEU A 187 13.79 -14.10 -13.28
N LEU A 188 13.44 -13.00 -12.59
CA LEU A 188 13.87 -11.66 -12.94
C LEU A 188 14.66 -11.01 -11.80
N PRO A 189 15.76 -10.29 -12.09
CA PRO A 189 16.49 -9.54 -11.07
C PRO A 189 15.68 -8.33 -10.59
N GLY A 190 15.92 -7.83 -9.37
CA GLY A 190 15.27 -6.61 -8.88
C GLY A 190 13.80 -6.82 -8.50
N ARG A 191 12.97 -5.76 -8.56
CA ARG A 191 11.54 -5.81 -8.13
C ARG A 191 10.53 -5.25 -9.14
N TRP A 192 10.97 -4.93 -10.36
CA TRP A 192 10.11 -4.35 -11.41
C TRP A 192 8.99 -5.28 -11.87
N TYR A 193 9.11 -6.58 -11.60
CA TYR A 193 8.04 -7.55 -11.80
C TYR A 193 6.75 -7.19 -11.04
N ILE A 194 6.82 -6.42 -9.94
CA ILE A 194 5.63 -5.94 -9.21
C ILE A 194 4.77 -5.04 -10.11
N LEU A 195 5.42 -4.16 -10.90
CA LEU A 195 4.72 -3.27 -11.82
C LEU A 195 4.15 -4.01 -13.01
N ILE A 196 4.92 -4.96 -13.57
CA ILE A 196 4.45 -5.80 -14.66
C ILE A 196 3.21 -6.59 -14.22
N ALA A 197 3.28 -7.25 -13.07
CA ALA A 197 2.17 -8.01 -12.52
C ALA A 197 0.94 -7.11 -12.28
N GLY A 198 1.14 -5.93 -11.68
CA GLY A 198 0.07 -4.96 -11.42
C GLY A 198 -0.62 -4.48 -12.71
N VAL A 199 0.15 -4.07 -13.71
CA VAL A 199 -0.39 -3.58 -15.00
C VAL A 199 -1.07 -4.70 -15.77
N ALA A 200 -0.41 -5.86 -15.90
CA ALA A 200 -0.95 -7.00 -16.65
C ALA A 200 -2.23 -7.53 -16.01
N ALA A 201 -2.26 -7.71 -14.69
CA ALA A 201 -3.44 -8.20 -13.99
C ALA A 201 -4.58 -7.17 -14.01
N SER A 202 -4.29 -5.88 -13.84
CA SER A 202 -5.30 -4.83 -13.95
C SER A 202 -5.90 -4.73 -15.36
N GLY A 203 -5.06 -4.87 -16.40
CA GLY A 203 -5.50 -4.93 -17.80
C GLY A 203 -6.39 -6.13 -18.09
N ALA A 204 -6.02 -7.31 -17.61
CA ALA A 204 -6.85 -8.51 -17.70
C ALA A 204 -8.19 -8.32 -16.98
N GLY A 205 -8.18 -7.71 -15.78
CA GLY A 205 -9.39 -7.38 -15.03
C GLY A 205 -10.32 -6.42 -15.78
N ALA A 206 -9.77 -5.39 -16.42
CA ALA A 206 -10.56 -4.46 -17.22
C ALA A 206 -11.22 -5.15 -18.43
N TRP A 207 -10.54 -6.11 -19.06
CA TRP A 207 -11.08 -6.89 -20.17
C TRP A 207 -12.18 -7.86 -19.71
N LEU A 208 -11.94 -8.59 -18.61
CA LEU A 208 -12.92 -9.53 -18.03
C LEU A 208 -14.21 -8.83 -17.62
N THR A 209 -14.11 -7.70 -16.92
CA THR A 209 -15.27 -6.92 -16.49
C THR A 209 -16.05 -6.37 -17.69
N ARG A 210 -15.35 -5.88 -18.75
CA ARG A 210 -16.01 -5.44 -19.99
C ARG A 210 -16.77 -6.56 -20.69
N ALA A 211 -16.20 -7.77 -20.73
CA ALA A 211 -16.85 -8.93 -21.32
C ALA A 211 -18.10 -9.35 -20.53
N GLU A 212 -18.04 -9.31 -19.19
CA GLU A 212 -19.21 -9.56 -18.34
C GLU A 212 -20.34 -8.53 -18.60
N TYR A 213 -20.02 -7.23 -18.66
CA TYR A 213 -21.00 -6.17 -19.00
C TYR A 213 -21.59 -6.31 -20.41
N ALA A 214 -20.79 -6.74 -21.39
CA ALA A 214 -21.26 -6.97 -22.76
C ALA A 214 -22.19 -8.19 -22.85
N HIS A 215 -22.00 -9.20 -22.00
CA HIS A 215 -22.83 -10.41 -21.96
C HIS A 215 -24.11 -10.26 -21.12
N THR A 216 -24.14 -9.39 -20.11
CA THR A 216 -25.34 -9.14 -19.29
C THR A 216 -26.25 -8.04 -19.84
N GLY A 217 -25.88 -7.42 -20.97
CA GLY A 217 -26.77 -6.53 -21.72
C GLY A 217 -27.19 -5.27 -20.96
N GLY A 218 -26.26 -4.33 -20.75
CA GLY A 218 -26.54 -2.88 -20.70
C GLY A 218 -27.70 -2.34 -19.85
N GLU A 219 -28.22 -3.05 -18.85
CA GLU A 219 -29.30 -2.55 -18.00
C GLU A 219 -28.77 -1.96 -16.69
N GLU A 220 -29.12 -0.69 -16.52
CA GLU A 220 -29.06 0.18 -15.33
C GLU A 220 -27.73 0.89 -15.02
N GLU A 221 -27.62 2.10 -15.56
CA GLU A 221 -26.91 3.23 -14.94
C GLU A 221 -27.83 3.84 -13.86
N PRO A 222 -27.53 3.74 -12.55
CA PRO A 222 -28.19 4.57 -11.55
C PRO A 222 -27.53 5.95 -11.57
N ARG A 223 -28.31 6.96 -11.96
CA ARG A 223 -27.97 8.39 -11.89
C ARG A 223 -27.55 8.83 -10.49
#